data_AF-A0A8J8CMR7-F1
#
_entry.id   AF-A0A8J8CMR7-F1
#
_cell.length_a   1.000
_cell.length_b   1.000
_cell.length_c   1.000
_cell.angle_alpha   90.00
_cell.angle_beta   90.00
_cell.angle_gamma   90.00
#
_symmetry.space_group_name_H-M   'P 1'
#
loop_
_entity.id
_entity.type
_entity.pdbx_description
1 polymer ?
#
loop_
_entity_poly.entity_id
_entity_poly.type
_entity_poly.pdbx_seq_one_letter_code
_entity_poly.pdbx_strand_id
1 'polypeptide(L)'
;MGKAGKALKQVLSSHGISQNRLAVTMGINRSTVHQWVNEISDPLAEAVTEIIKALRELDGIAAEQFVDLYLERHVQEGDRDQERL
;
A
#
# COMPACT_ATOMS: atom_id res chain seq x y z
N MET A 1 6.60 -11.86 3.98
CA MET A 1 6.25 -10.45 3.75
C MET A 1 5.49 -10.34 2.45
N GLY A 2 4.19 -10.03 2.47
CA GLY A 2 3.42 -9.86 1.25
C GLY A 2 3.65 -8.51 0.60
N LYS A 3 3.67 -8.53 -0.73
CA LYS A 3 3.88 -7.36 -1.58
C LYS A 3 2.87 -6.23 -1.28
N ALA A 4 1.62 -6.61 -0.98
CA ALA A 4 0.54 -5.67 -0.72
C ALA A 4 0.74 -4.84 0.56
N GLY A 5 1.18 -5.45 1.67
CA GLY A 5 1.39 -4.73 2.93
C GLY A 5 2.47 -3.65 2.81
N LYS A 6 3.58 -3.97 2.13
CA LYS A 6 4.67 -3.04 1.84
C LYS A 6 4.23 -1.89 0.93
N ALA A 7 3.58 -2.21 -0.19
CA ALA A 7 3.04 -1.20 -1.10
C ALA A 7 2.07 -0.26 -0.37
N LEU A 8 1.17 -0.83 0.46
CA LEU A 8 0.20 -0.06 1.22
C LEU A 8 0.88 0.89 2.20
N LYS A 9 1.86 0.39 2.98
CA LYS A 9 2.62 1.21 3.92
C LYS A 9 3.29 2.40 3.22
N GLN A 10 3.95 2.16 2.09
CA GLN A 10 4.65 3.20 1.33
C GLN A 10 3.69 4.27 0.80
N VAL A 11 2.56 3.87 0.22
CA VAL A 11 1.56 4.79 -0.33
C VAL A 11 0.93 5.64 0.76
N LEU A 12 0.51 5.02 1.87
CA LEU A 12 -0.09 5.74 2.99
C LEU A 12 0.85 6.81 3.55
N SER A 13 2.13 6.49 3.72
CA SER A 13 3.14 7.45 4.17
C SER A 13 3.41 8.56 3.14
N SER A 14 3.53 8.22 1.85
CA SER A 14 3.87 9.18 0.79
C SER A 14 2.76 10.20 0.53
N HIS A 15 1.51 9.77 0.68
CA HIS A 15 0.32 10.61 0.45
C HIS A 15 -0.28 11.19 1.74
N GLY A 16 0.34 10.97 2.90
CA GLY A 16 -0.17 11.46 4.18
C GLY A 16 -1.54 10.89 4.57
N ILE A 17 -1.87 9.69 4.10
CA ILE A 17 -3.13 9.01 4.39
C ILE A 17 -2.96 8.16 5.66
N SER A 18 -3.75 8.43 6.68
CA SER A 18 -3.70 7.63 7.92
C SER A 18 -4.37 6.27 7.74
N GLN A 19 -3.89 5.25 8.46
CA GLN A 19 -4.51 3.91 8.48
C GLN A 19 -6.00 3.97 8.87
N ASN A 20 -6.35 4.85 9.80
CA ASN A 20 -7.74 5.04 10.22
C ASN A 20 -8.60 5.63 9.10
N ARG A 21 -8.07 6.60 8.33
CA ARG A 21 -8.78 7.19 7.19
C ARG A 21 -9.08 6.13 6.13
N LEU A 22 -8.09 5.31 5.78
CA LEU A 22 -8.30 4.18 4.87
C LEU A 22 -9.36 3.20 5.42
N ALA A 23 -9.27 2.82 6.70
CA ALA A 23 -10.19 1.87 7.31
C ALA A 23 -11.65 2.37 7.29
N VAL A 24 -11.87 3.66 7.60
CA VAL A 24 -13.21 4.28 7.53
C VAL A 24 -13.74 4.29 6.10
N THR A 25 -12.92 4.65 5.11
CA THR A 25 -13.33 4.61 3.69
C THR A 25 -13.66 3.19 3.23
N MET A 26 -12.90 2.20 3.67
CA MET A 26 -13.15 0.78 3.35
C MET A 26 -14.32 0.17 4.16
N GLY A 27 -14.84 0.86 5.19
CA GLY A 27 -15.87 0.31 6.08
C GLY A 27 -15.41 -0.87 6.94
N ILE A 28 -14.10 -1.00 7.21
CA ILE A 28 -13.51 -2.09 7.99
C ILE A 28 -12.87 -1.61 9.30
N ASN A 29 -12.47 -2.55 10.15
CA ASN A 29 -11.78 -2.21 11.39
C ASN A 29 -10.37 -1.68 11.10
N ARG A 30 -9.96 -0.60 11.78
CA ARG A 30 -8.59 -0.07 11.73
C ARG A 30 -7.54 -1.12 12.10
N SER A 31 -7.86 -2.09 12.96
CA SER A 31 -6.93 -3.15 13.36
C SER A 31 -6.56 -4.04 12.18
N THR A 32 -7.48 -4.25 11.22
CA THR A 32 -7.23 -4.98 9.99
C THR A 32 -6.20 -4.25 9.12
N VAL A 33 -6.38 -2.94 8.90
CA VAL A 33 -5.41 -2.11 8.17
C VAL A 33 -4.05 -2.08 8.90
N HIS A 34 -4.06 -1.98 10.22
CA HIS A 34 -2.85 -2.05 11.03
C HIS A 34 -2.09 -3.36 10.85
N GLN A 35 -2.79 -4.50 10.82
CA GLN A 35 -2.16 -5.80 10.57
C GLN A 35 -1.50 -5.87 9.19
N TRP A 36 -2.15 -5.34 8.16
CA TRP A 36 -1.58 -5.29 6.81
C TRP A 36 -0.34 -4.39 6.71
N VAL A 37 -0.41 -3.18 7.29
CA VAL A 37 0.70 -2.22 7.23
C VAL A 37 1.91 -2.66 8.07
N ASN A 38 1.68 -3.42 9.14
CA ASN A 38 2.75 -3.99 9.97
C ASN A 38 3.12 -5.43 9.58
N GLU A 39 2.62 -5.91 8.44
CA GLU A 39 2.98 -7.22 7.89
C GLU A 39 2.67 -8.40 8.84
N ILE A 40 1.67 -8.22 9.73
CA ILE A 40 1.14 -9.27 10.63
C ILE A 40 0.29 -10.26 9.82
N SER A 41 -0.47 -9.75 8.86
CA SER A 41 -1.22 -10.53 7.89
C SER A 41 -1.20 -9.82 6.54
N ASP A 42 -1.40 -10.54 5.45
CA ASP A 42 -1.52 -9.94 4.13
C ASP A 42 -2.99 -9.77 3.74
N PRO A 43 -3.35 -8.68 3.04
CA PRO A 43 -4.67 -8.57 2.44
C PRO A 43 -4.86 -9.63 1.35
N LEU A 44 -6.03 -10.27 1.34
CA LEU A 44 -6.44 -11.20 0.28
C LEU A 44 -6.76 -10.45 -1.02
N ALA A 45 -6.87 -11.16 -2.14
CA ALA A 45 -7.12 -10.57 -3.46
C ALA A 45 -8.35 -9.65 -3.51
N GLU A 46 -9.43 -10.03 -2.81
CA GLU A 46 -10.63 -9.19 -2.68
C GLU A 46 -10.31 -7.89 -1.93
N ALA A 47 -9.59 -7.98 -0.80
CA ALA A 47 -9.17 -6.81 -0.04
C ALA A 47 -8.23 -5.88 -0.82
N VAL A 48 -7.37 -6.42 -1.68
CA VAL A 48 -6.52 -5.61 -2.58
C VAL A 48 -7.38 -4.75 -3.52
N THR A 49 -8.48 -5.31 -4.04
CA THR A 49 -9.39 -4.59 -4.92
C THR A 49 -10.11 -3.46 -4.17
N GLU A 50 -10.54 -3.72 -2.93
CA GLU A 50 -11.17 -2.71 -2.08
C GLU A 50 -10.19 -1.62 -1.61
N ILE A 51 -8.92 -1.97 -1.37
CA ILE A 51 -7.85 -1.00 -1.10
C ILE A 51 -7.71 -0.03 -2.28
N ILE A 52 -7.68 -0.53 -3.52
CA ILE A 52 -7.54 0.32 -4.71
C ILE A 52 -8.72 1.29 -4.85
N LYS A 53 -9.95 0.80 -4.62
CA LYS A 53 -11.16 1.65 -4.65
C LYS A 53 -11.11 2.74 -3.58
N ALA A 54 -10.84 2.36 -2.33
CA ALA A 54 -10.77 3.30 -1.22
C ALA A 54 -9.65 4.33 -1.38
N LEU A 55 -8.47 3.91 -1.84
CA LEU A 55 -7.39 4.84 -2.17
C LEU A 55 -7.84 5.80 -3.28
N ARG A 56 -8.52 5.33 -4.32
CA ARG A 56 -8.97 6.18 -5.44
C ARG A 56 -9.97 7.25 -5.00
N GLU A 57 -10.82 6.95 -4.03
CA GLU A 57 -11.72 7.92 -3.40
C GLU A 57 -10.98 8.95 -2.56
N LEU A 58 -9.90 8.55 -1.88
CA LEU A 58 -9.11 9.42 -1.01
C LEU A 58 -8.13 10.30 -1.78
N ASP A 59 -7.44 9.71 -2.77
CA ASP A 59 -6.44 10.30 -3.63
C ASP A 59 -6.21 9.37 -4.85
N GLY A 60 -6.63 9.82 -6.04
CA GLY A 60 -6.47 9.05 -7.28
C GLY A 60 -5.02 8.65 -7.60
N ILE A 61 -4.04 9.49 -7.25
CA ILE A 61 -2.62 9.23 -7.49
C ILE A 61 -2.12 8.13 -6.55
N ALA A 62 -2.58 8.13 -5.29
CA ALA A 62 -2.24 7.10 -4.31
C ALA A 62 -2.69 5.71 -4.79
N ALA A 63 -3.86 5.61 -5.44
CA ALA A 63 -4.35 4.36 -5.98
C ALA A 63 -3.49 3.83 -7.13
N GLU A 64 -3.06 4.70 -8.05
CA GLU A 64 -2.18 4.34 -9.15
C GLU A 64 -0.81 3.89 -8.63
N GLN A 65 -0.23 4.65 -7.70
CA GLN A 65 1.05 4.29 -7.07
C GLN A 65 0.95 2.93 -6.34
N PHE A 66 -0.15 2.65 -5.65
CA PHE A 66 -0.36 1.36 -5.02
C PHE A 66 -0.37 0.21 -6.02
N VAL A 67 -1.05 0.36 -7.16
CA VAL A 67 -1.07 -0.65 -8.23
C VAL A 67 0.33 -0.88 -8.79
N ASP A 68 1.08 0.20 -9.07
CA ASP A 68 2.43 0.08 -9.61
C ASP A 68 3.40 -0.59 -8.65
N LEU A 69 3.33 -0.27 -7.36
CA LEU A 69 4.14 -0.90 -6.33
C LEU A 69 3.74 -2.36 -6.10
N TYR A 70 2.44 -2.65 -6.05
CA TYR A 70 1.94 -4.01 -5.82
C TYR A 70 2.27 -4.97 -6.97
N LEU A 71 2.19 -4.48 -8.22
CA LEU A 71 2.57 -5.24 -9.42
C LEU A 71 4.06 -5.18 -9.74
N GLU A 72 4.86 -4.48 -8.92
CA GLU A 72 6.28 -4.22 -9.15
C GLU A 72 6.57 -3.59 -10.53
N ARG A 73 5.61 -2.86 -11.10
CA ARG A 73 5.67 -2.31 -12.46
C ARG A 73 6.76 -1.24 -12.62
N HIS A 74 7.20 -0.64 -11.51
CA HIS A 74 8.24 0.40 -11.49
C HIS A 74 9.20 0.29 -10.29
N VAL A 75 9.63 -0.91 -9.91
CA VAL A 75 10.77 -1.08 -8.98
C VAL A 75 12.07 -1.22 -9.79
N GLN A 76 12.47 -0.14 -10.45
CA GLN A 76 13.85 0.05 -10.90
C GLN A 76 14.27 1.48 -10.60
N GLU A 77 14.87 1.69 -9.43
CA GLU A 77 16.03 2.57 -9.18
C GLU A 77 16.27 2.65 -7.67
N GLY A 78 17.37 2.04 -7.20
CA GLY A 78 17.79 2.15 -5.80
C GLY A 78 18.94 1.24 -5.37
N ASP A 79 19.16 0.10 -6.03
CA ASP A 79 20.19 -0.89 -5.64
C ASP A 79 21.39 -0.96 -6.61
N ARG A 80 21.76 0.15 -7.27
CA ARG A 80 22.92 0.22 -8.17
C ARG A 80 24.08 1.09 -7.69
N ASP A 81 24.18 1.35 -6.38
CA ASP A 81 25.30 2.13 -5.79
C ASP A 81 26.08 1.36 -4.70
N GLN A 82 26.26 0.05 -4.87
CA GLN A 82 27.19 -0.70 -4.01
C GLN A 82 28.05 -1.71 -4.79
N GLU A 83 28.69 -1.27 -5.87
CA GLU A 83 29.79 -2.03 -6.49
C GLU A 83 30.89 -1.13 -7.09
N ARG A 84 31.13 0.03 -6.47
CA ARG A 84 32.28 0.89 -6.79
C ARG A 84 32.92 1.45 -5.52
N LEU A 85 33.64 0.59 -4.81
CA LEU A 85 34.77 0.96 -3.96
C LEU A 85 35.89 -0.06 -4.16
#